data_AF-A0A1J4JYU3-F1
#
_entry.id   AF-A0A1J4JYU3-F1
#
_cell.length_a   1.000
_cell.length_b   1.000
_cell.length_c   1.000
_cell.angle_alpha   90.00
_cell.angle_beta   90.00
_cell.angle_gamma   90.00
#
_symmetry.space_group_name_H-M   'P 1'
#
loop_
_entity.id
_entity.type
_entity.pdbx_description
1 polymer ?
#
loop_
_entity_poly.entity_id
_entity_poly.type
_entity_poly.pdbx_seq_one_letter_code
_entity_poly.pdbx_strand_id
1 'polypeptide(L)'
;MLAKNLVNQASLQPLFSDLYSLCASSISQVLNNSEFAESRNTFCHTIQTNSRDAVKKELQSNAKFASEAAVGSSSFYGFLANRDFLPIQSVFDLVIEGLQDPTPLHIEIVRQLLLPAGKKIDEKIPESKTKIFDVLVSISKNKEIPGSVRYPLLDLLEARSNNWDIKELVHHIVSAKTLSAAASSSVHPSATQKGYQKEQKPTITAGSNAFAALMHDDEDDEEFYEEEEELGDFDGEDMVRRYVVDNEISPSWRKSYVGELFFAIALRPEKDIRRAMNLLQELNENNDFVDNEAAFQAICDTAQRCFSEEVMEKLPNAISNCGSIFARLCSLNCVSVDQFADVFPLENYKVNIVISFLKEIVKVKKTTLLRESEFWNQYKWRPENCNHLEIAQQFADFENSDILFDLFPLYDFIMNLFDAIDLTVNPEENNDEDEAPNLESVLEEIPPDVLSMPAFAIGAIEILVHYIDNMSFFETVLPSLKENELSILLWVEQYGIREYRDVDTVVKLIKQVAKCGKFNIDSFKNHAGNEKHQEIVQKLK
;
A
#
# COMPACT_ATOMS: atom_id res chain seq x y z
N MET A 1 -22.31 -13.74 -29.98
CA MET A 1 -21.47 -12.55 -29.74
C MET A 1 -21.09 -12.44 -28.27
N LEU A 2 -22.08 -12.45 -27.34
CA LEU A 2 -21.85 -12.35 -25.89
C LEU A 2 -20.88 -13.41 -25.32
N ALA A 3 -21.06 -14.69 -25.65
CA ALA A 3 -20.18 -15.77 -25.19
C ALA A 3 -18.70 -15.56 -25.56
N LYS A 4 -18.42 -15.05 -26.77
CA LYS A 4 -17.06 -14.76 -27.23
C LYS A 4 -16.47 -13.57 -26.48
N ASN A 5 -17.28 -12.52 -26.26
CA ASN A 5 -16.84 -11.35 -25.51
C ASN A 5 -16.52 -11.70 -24.05
N LEU A 6 -17.31 -12.55 -23.39
CA LEU A 6 -17.02 -13.00 -22.03
C LEU A 6 -15.66 -13.71 -21.94
N VAL A 7 -15.37 -14.62 -22.86
CA VAL A 7 -14.08 -15.33 -22.91
C VAL A 7 -12.93 -14.36 -23.14
N ASN A 8 -13.09 -13.42 -24.09
CA ASN A 8 -12.05 -12.42 -24.39
C ASN A 8 -11.79 -11.48 -23.21
N GLN A 9 -12.84 -11.01 -22.54
CA GLN A 9 -12.70 -10.12 -21.37
C GLN A 9 -12.06 -10.85 -20.19
N ALA A 10 -12.39 -12.12 -19.96
CA ALA A 10 -11.74 -12.92 -18.93
C ALA A 10 -10.23 -13.12 -19.19
N SER A 11 -9.81 -13.20 -20.45
CA SER A 11 -8.37 -13.20 -20.80
C SER A 11 -7.71 -11.84 -20.57
N LEU A 12 -8.40 -10.73 -20.89
CA LEU A 12 -7.83 -9.39 -20.73
C LEU A 12 -7.80 -8.90 -19.27
N GLN A 13 -8.66 -9.45 -18.41
CA GLN A 13 -8.79 -9.02 -17.02
C GLN A 13 -8.78 -10.23 -16.05
N PRO A 14 -7.59 -10.79 -15.77
CA PRO A 14 -7.45 -12.02 -14.97
C PRO A 14 -8.04 -11.92 -13.57
N LEU A 15 -8.01 -10.72 -12.97
CA LEU A 15 -8.56 -10.45 -11.63
C LEU A 15 -10.08 -10.70 -11.54
N PHE A 16 -10.80 -10.60 -12.66
CA PHE A 16 -12.26 -10.75 -12.72
C PHE A 16 -12.70 -12.12 -13.29
N SER A 17 -11.77 -13.06 -13.50
CA SER A 17 -12.09 -14.40 -14.04
C SER A 17 -13.16 -15.14 -13.24
N ASP A 18 -13.16 -14.99 -11.92
CA ASP A 18 -14.19 -15.57 -11.06
C ASP A 18 -15.59 -14.99 -11.36
N LEU A 19 -15.70 -13.65 -11.47
CA LEU A 19 -16.95 -12.96 -11.80
C LEU A 19 -17.43 -13.30 -13.21
N TYR A 20 -16.55 -13.35 -14.20
CA TYR A 20 -16.96 -13.71 -15.55
C TYR A 20 -17.52 -15.13 -15.61
N SER A 21 -16.95 -16.07 -14.84
CA SER A 21 -17.48 -17.43 -14.77
C SER A 21 -18.82 -17.50 -14.04
N LEU A 22 -19.02 -16.63 -13.03
CA LEU A 22 -20.30 -16.45 -12.36
C LEU A 22 -21.35 -15.85 -13.31
N CYS A 23 -20.99 -14.86 -14.11
CA CYS A 23 -21.84 -14.28 -15.15
C CYS A 23 -22.25 -15.34 -16.18
N ALA A 24 -21.29 -16.15 -16.67
CA ALA A 24 -21.59 -17.25 -17.59
C ALA A 24 -22.57 -18.26 -16.99
N SER A 25 -22.36 -18.64 -15.73
CA SER A 25 -23.24 -19.56 -15.00
C SER A 25 -24.64 -18.98 -14.80
N SER A 26 -24.73 -17.70 -14.41
CA SER A 26 -25.99 -16.99 -14.21
C SER A 26 -26.79 -16.87 -15.51
N ILE A 27 -26.12 -16.52 -16.62
CA ILE A 27 -26.76 -16.46 -17.94
C ILE A 27 -27.28 -17.85 -18.34
N SER A 28 -26.51 -18.91 -18.14
CA SER A 28 -26.99 -20.27 -18.43
C SER A 28 -28.17 -20.69 -17.55
N GLN A 29 -28.23 -20.23 -16.29
CA GLN A 29 -29.36 -20.52 -15.40
C GLN A 29 -30.63 -19.78 -15.84
N VAL A 30 -30.51 -18.52 -16.25
CA VAL A 30 -31.65 -17.75 -16.80
C VAL A 30 -32.18 -18.37 -18.08
N LEU A 31 -31.29 -18.89 -18.93
CA LEU A 31 -31.65 -19.59 -20.17
C LEU A 31 -32.11 -21.04 -19.93
N ASN A 32 -32.28 -21.49 -18.68
CA ASN A 32 -32.77 -22.83 -18.33
C ASN A 32 -34.30 -22.92 -18.45
N ASN A 33 -34.82 -22.58 -19.64
CA ASN A 33 -36.22 -22.71 -20.00
C ASN A 33 -36.33 -23.46 -21.34
N SER A 34 -37.39 -24.26 -21.52
CA SER A 34 -37.59 -25.09 -22.71
C SER A 34 -37.62 -24.27 -24.01
N GLU A 35 -38.06 -23.02 -23.94
CA GLU A 35 -38.12 -22.10 -25.09
C GLU A 35 -36.73 -21.60 -25.56
N PHE A 36 -35.74 -21.58 -24.66
CA PHE A 36 -34.39 -21.07 -24.93
C PHE A 36 -33.31 -22.16 -24.95
N ALA A 37 -33.71 -23.44 -24.99
CA ALA A 37 -32.80 -24.58 -24.90
C ALA A 37 -31.70 -24.57 -25.99
N GLU A 38 -32.06 -24.23 -27.23
CA GLU A 38 -31.10 -24.12 -28.33
C GLU A 38 -30.09 -22.99 -28.09
N SER A 39 -30.58 -21.81 -27.69
CA SER A 39 -29.73 -20.65 -27.38
C SER A 39 -28.78 -20.91 -26.21
N ARG A 40 -29.26 -21.61 -25.17
CA ARG A 40 -28.43 -22.06 -24.05
C ARG A 40 -27.34 -23.02 -24.52
N ASN A 41 -27.70 -24.03 -25.31
CA ASN A 41 -26.75 -25.02 -25.82
C ASN A 41 -25.67 -24.35 -26.67
N THR A 42 -26.04 -23.44 -27.58
CA THR A 42 -25.09 -22.66 -28.37
C THR A 42 -24.20 -21.79 -27.48
N PHE A 43 -24.76 -21.13 -26.47
CA PHE A 43 -24.00 -20.29 -25.52
C PHE A 43 -22.97 -21.11 -24.74
N CYS A 44 -23.40 -22.18 -24.09
CA CYS A 44 -22.53 -23.05 -23.29
C CYS A 44 -21.45 -23.70 -24.17
N HIS A 45 -21.82 -24.22 -25.33
CA HIS A 45 -20.87 -24.81 -26.27
C HIS A 45 -19.82 -23.78 -26.74
N THR A 46 -20.26 -22.56 -27.06
CA THR A 46 -19.35 -21.48 -27.49
C THR A 46 -18.36 -21.09 -26.38
N ILE A 47 -18.82 -20.99 -25.13
CA ILE A 47 -17.93 -20.70 -24.00
C ILE A 47 -16.94 -21.85 -23.80
N GLN A 48 -17.42 -23.10 -23.74
CA GLN A 48 -16.57 -24.26 -23.50
C GLN A 48 -15.49 -24.42 -24.56
N THR A 49 -15.84 -24.29 -25.85
CA THR A 49 -14.89 -24.42 -26.95
C THR A 49 -13.88 -23.28 -26.96
N ASN A 50 -14.33 -22.01 -26.95
CA ASN A 50 -13.40 -20.89 -27.07
C ASN A 50 -12.49 -20.73 -25.84
N SER A 51 -12.99 -21.01 -24.63
CA SER A 51 -12.16 -20.94 -23.43
C SER A 51 -11.11 -22.05 -23.39
N ARG A 52 -11.46 -23.26 -23.86
CA ARG A 52 -10.49 -24.36 -24.05
C ARG A 52 -9.43 -24.01 -25.09
N ASP A 53 -9.86 -23.49 -26.24
CA ASP A 53 -8.96 -23.12 -27.32
C ASP A 53 -8.01 -21.98 -26.92
N ALA A 54 -8.48 -21.04 -26.10
CA ALA A 54 -7.65 -19.98 -25.53
C ALA A 54 -6.52 -20.56 -24.67
N VAL A 55 -6.84 -21.46 -23.73
CA VAL A 55 -5.81 -22.10 -22.87
C VAL A 55 -4.84 -22.94 -23.70
N LYS A 56 -5.34 -23.71 -24.67
CA LYS A 56 -4.49 -24.52 -25.56
C LYS A 56 -3.54 -23.69 -26.40
N LYS A 57 -4.01 -22.56 -26.92
CA LYS A 57 -3.17 -21.63 -27.68
C LYS A 57 -2.00 -21.11 -26.84
N GLU A 58 -2.25 -20.81 -25.56
CA GLU A 58 -1.22 -20.33 -24.64
C GLU A 58 -0.26 -21.46 -24.22
N LEU A 59 -0.74 -22.70 -24.05
CA LEU A 59 0.12 -23.88 -23.83
C LEU A 59 1.03 -24.20 -25.03
N GLN A 60 0.67 -23.78 -26.24
CA GLN A 60 1.50 -23.95 -27.45
C GLN A 60 2.42 -22.74 -27.71
N SER A 61 2.43 -21.76 -26.81
CA SER A 61 3.26 -20.57 -26.94
C SER A 61 4.72 -20.88 -26.63
N ASN A 62 5.64 -20.31 -27.42
CA ASN A 62 7.08 -20.41 -27.17
C ASN A 62 7.59 -19.33 -26.17
N ALA A 63 6.68 -18.65 -25.46
CA ALA A 63 7.04 -17.64 -24.49
C ALA A 63 7.72 -18.26 -23.26
N LYS A 64 8.70 -17.55 -22.69
CA LYS A 64 9.42 -18.01 -21.49
C LYS A 64 8.57 -17.98 -20.22
N PHE A 65 7.60 -17.06 -20.14
CA PHE A 65 6.73 -16.83 -18.99
C PHE A 65 5.28 -16.61 -19.43
N ALA A 66 4.33 -16.83 -18.52
CA ALA A 66 2.90 -16.61 -18.75
C ALA A 66 2.57 -15.13 -18.94
N SER A 67 1.83 -14.84 -20.00
CA SER A 67 1.20 -13.53 -20.21
C SER A 67 0.00 -13.36 -19.29
N GLU A 68 -0.45 -12.13 -19.07
CA GLU A 68 -1.72 -11.88 -18.37
C GLU A 68 -2.89 -12.61 -19.06
N ALA A 69 -2.89 -12.69 -20.38
CA ALA A 69 -3.89 -13.44 -21.14
C ALA A 69 -3.87 -14.95 -20.85
N ALA A 70 -2.68 -15.54 -20.68
CA ALA A 70 -2.53 -16.93 -20.28
C ALA A 70 -3.04 -17.18 -18.86
N VAL A 71 -2.74 -16.28 -17.93
CA VAL A 71 -3.24 -16.34 -16.55
C VAL A 71 -4.76 -16.21 -16.52
N GLY A 72 -5.32 -15.21 -17.19
CA GLY A 72 -6.76 -14.94 -17.22
C GLY A 72 -7.57 -16.06 -17.84
N SER A 73 -7.17 -16.53 -19.02
CA SER A 73 -7.86 -17.64 -19.71
C SER A 73 -7.82 -18.94 -18.92
N SER A 74 -6.68 -19.28 -18.32
CA SER A 74 -6.50 -20.49 -17.51
C SER A 74 -7.31 -20.45 -16.22
N SER A 75 -7.24 -19.33 -15.49
CA SER A 75 -8.01 -19.11 -14.27
C SER A 75 -9.52 -19.16 -14.54
N PHE A 76 -9.98 -18.48 -15.59
CA PHE A 76 -11.38 -18.50 -16.03
C PHE A 76 -11.86 -19.92 -16.35
N TYR A 77 -11.07 -20.70 -17.08
CA TYR A 77 -11.40 -22.09 -17.40
C TYR A 77 -11.51 -22.97 -16.15
N GLY A 78 -10.60 -22.81 -15.21
CA GLY A 78 -10.64 -23.49 -13.92
C GLY A 78 -11.90 -23.13 -13.10
N PHE A 79 -12.29 -21.86 -13.07
CA PHE A 79 -13.50 -21.43 -12.36
C PHE A 79 -14.79 -21.94 -13.01
N LEU A 80 -14.85 -22.03 -14.34
CA LEU A 80 -15.99 -22.65 -15.03
C LEU A 80 -16.15 -24.13 -14.62
N ALA A 81 -15.03 -24.86 -14.46
CA ALA A 81 -15.06 -26.24 -13.98
C ALA A 81 -15.49 -26.33 -12.51
N ASN A 82 -15.00 -25.42 -11.67
CA ASN A 82 -15.40 -25.35 -10.27
C ASN A 82 -16.90 -25.06 -10.10
N ARG A 83 -17.54 -24.37 -11.06
CA ARG A 83 -18.99 -24.12 -11.07
C ARG A 83 -19.81 -25.21 -11.78
N ASP A 84 -19.19 -26.33 -12.13
CA ASP A 84 -19.80 -27.43 -12.91
C ASP A 84 -20.38 -26.96 -14.27
N PHE A 85 -19.89 -25.83 -14.81
CA PHE A 85 -20.26 -25.33 -16.13
C PHE A 85 -19.61 -26.16 -17.25
N LEU A 86 -18.48 -26.80 -16.96
CA LEU A 86 -17.79 -27.71 -17.85
C LEU A 86 -17.30 -28.96 -17.10
N PRO A 87 -17.07 -30.09 -17.80
CA PRO A 87 -16.62 -31.32 -17.17
C PRO A 87 -15.23 -31.17 -16.55
N ILE A 88 -15.07 -31.59 -15.30
CA ILE A 88 -13.78 -31.53 -14.58
C ILE A 88 -12.66 -32.29 -15.30
N GLN A 89 -13.01 -33.37 -16.01
CA GLN A 89 -12.09 -34.14 -16.84
C GLN A 89 -11.39 -33.28 -17.91
N SER A 90 -12.09 -32.28 -18.46
CA SER A 90 -11.52 -31.40 -19.48
C SER A 90 -10.39 -30.53 -18.93
N VAL A 91 -10.47 -30.13 -17.65
CA VAL A 91 -9.38 -29.40 -16.96
C VAL A 91 -8.23 -30.35 -16.67
N PHE A 92 -8.53 -31.55 -16.17
CA PHE A 92 -7.52 -32.57 -15.92
C PHE A 92 -6.68 -32.86 -17.17
N ASP A 93 -7.32 -33.05 -18.33
CA ASP A 93 -6.63 -33.34 -19.58
C ASP A 93 -5.65 -32.20 -19.98
N LEU A 94 -6.06 -30.93 -19.78
CA LEU A 94 -5.19 -29.76 -20.04
C LEU A 94 -4.05 -29.65 -19.03
N VAL A 95 -4.28 -29.98 -17.77
CA VAL A 95 -3.23 -30.00 -16.75
C VAL A 95 -2.19 -31.06 -17.10
N ILE A 96 -2.62 -32.26 -17.53
CA ILE A 96 -1.69 -33.29 -17.99
C ILE A 96 -0.91 -32.82 -19.23
N GLU A 97 -1.58 -32.18 -20.20
CA GLU A 97 -0.93 -31.61 -21.39
C GLU A 97 0.17 -30.60 -20.99
N GLY A 98 -0.10 -29.69 -20.06
CA GLY A 98 0.89 -28.72 -19.57
C GLY A 98 2.04 -29.33 -18.76
N LEU A 99 1.87 -30.53 -18.19
CA LEU A 99 2.89 -31.22 -17.40
C LEU A 99 3.78 -32.18 -18.21
N GLN A 100 3.51 -32.39 -19.51
CA GLN A 100 4.33 -33.27 -20.35
C GLN A 100 5.74 -32.74 -20.60
N ASP A 101 5.89 -31.43 -20.80
CA ASP A 101 7.18 -30.74 -20.96
C ASP A 101 7.15 -29.43 -20.16
N PRO A 102 7.37 -29.47 -18.83
CA PRO A 102 7.06 -28.35 -17.95
C PRO A 102 8.05 -27.19 -18.12
N THR A 103 7.59 -26.12 -18.76
CA THR A 103 8.27 -24.82 -18.80
C THR A 103 7.73 -23.88 -17.71
N PRO A 104 8.40 -22.77 -17.36
CA PRO A 104 7.88 -21.80 -16.41
C PRO A 104 6.48 -21.27 -16.79
N LEU A 105 6.22 -21.08 -18.09
CA LEU A 105 4.91 -20.76 -18.65
C LEU A 105 3.87 -21.86 -18.35
N HIS A 106 4.19 -23.12 -18.65
CA HIS A 106 3.25 -24.23 -18.49
C HIS A 106 2.89 -24.44 -17.02
N ILE A 107 3.86 -24.30 -16.12
CA ILE A 107 3.63 -24.46 -14.68
C ILE A 107 2.67 -23.40 -14.16
N GLU A 108 2.81 -22.14 -14.61
CA GLU A 108 1.88 -21.08 -14.20
C GLU A 108 0.47 -21.32 -14.76
N ILE A 109 0.33 -21.75 -16.02
CA ILE A 109 -0.97 -22.12 -16.59
C ILE A 109 -1.62 -23.26 -15.78
N VAL A 110 -0.86 -24.32 -15.49
CA VAL A 110 -1.31 -25.45 -14.68
C VAL A 110 -1.74 -25.00 -13.29
N ARG A 111 -0.96 -24.13 -12.65
CA ARG A 111 -1.31 -23.54 -11.35
C ARG A 111 -2.65 -22.81 -11.41
N GLN A 112 -2.85 -21.95 -12.41
CA GLN A 112 -4.07 -21.16 -12.57
C GLN A 112 -5.31 -22.03 -12.84
N LEU A 113 -5.16 -23.17 -13.52
CA LEU A 113 -6.23 -24.16 -13.68
C LEU A 113 -6.58 -24.87 -12.36
N LEU A 114 -5.54 -25.23 -11.58
CA LEU A 114 -5.68 -26.00 -10.35
C LEU A 114 -6.13 -25.19 -9.16
N LEU A 115 -5.87 -23.89 -9.10
CA LEU A 115 -6.34 -23.03 -8.00
C LEU A 115 -7.85 -23.19 -7.77
N PRO A 116 -8.74 -22.93 -8.74
CA PRO A 116 -10.17 -23.09 -8.54
C PRO A 116 -10.67 -24.53 -8.68
N ALA A 117 -10.06 -25.37 -9.52
CA ALA A 117 -10.60 -26.70 -9.88
C ALA A 117 -9.92 -27.86 -9.15
N GLY A 118 -8.78 -27.62 -8.49
CA GLY A 118 -7.89 -28.65 -7.98
C GLY A 118 -8.52 -29.53 -6.92
N LYS A 119 -9.31 -28.96 -6.00
CA LYS A 119 -10.09 -29.73 -5.02
C LYS A 119 -10.99 -30.76 -5.68
N LYS A 120 -11.77 -30.33 -6.68
CA LYS A 120 -12.68 -31.23 -7.42
C LYS A 120 -11.91 -32.28 -8.22
N ILE A 121 -10.73 -31.95 -8.74
CA ILE A 121 -9.86 -32.91 -9.44
C ILE A 121 -9.35 -33.97 -8.47
N ASP A 122 -8.84 -33.56 -7.30
CA ASP A 122 -8.30 -34.44 -6.26
C ASP A 122 -9.39 -35.38 -5.71
N GLU A 123 -10.62 -34.88 -5.53
CA GLU A 123 -11.77 -35.66 -5.06
C GLU A 123 -12.37 -36.59 -6.12
N LYS A 124 -12.50 -36.14 -7.38
CA LYS A 124 -13.24 -36.88 -8.43
C LYS A 124 -12.35 -37.74 -9.33
N ILE A 125 -11.05 -37.49 -9.40
CA ILE A 125 -10.13 -38.18 -10.30
C ILE A 125 -9.00 -38.81 -9.47
N PRO A 126 -9.07 -40.12 -9.16
CA PRO A 126 -8.08 -40.81 -8.30
C PRO A 126 -6.65 -40.75 -8.84
N GLU A 127 -6.49 -40.69 -10.16
CA GLU A 127 -5.18 -40.64 -10.83
C GLU A 127 -4.49 -39.26 -10.69
N SER A 128 -5.18 -38.24 -10.19
CA SER A 128 -4.65 -36.89 -10.04
C SER A 128 -3.44 -36.83 -9.10
N LYS A 129 -3.42 -37.63 -8.03
CA LYS A 129 -2.29 -37.70 -7.10
C LYS A 129 -0.98 -38.03 -7.83
N THR A 130 -0.98 -39.10 -8.62
CA THR A 130 0.24 -39.58 -9.29
C THR A 130 0.56 -38.81 -10.56
N LYS A 131 -0.45 -38.43 -11.34
CA LYS A 131 -0.25 -37.78 -12.65
C LYS A 131 -0.06 -36.27 -12.58
N ILE A 132 -0.52 -35.62 -11.50
CA ILE A 132 -0.44 -34.16 -11.34
C ILE A 132 0.43 -33.83 -10.13
N PHE A 133 -0.01 -34.20 -8.93
CA PHE A 133 0.57 -33.63 -7.71
C PHE A 133 1.98 -34.16 -7.40
N ASP A 134 2.25 -35.44 -7.64
CA ASP A 134 3.60 -35.99 -7.47
C ASP A 134 4.59 -35.38 -8.48
N VAL A 135 4.12 -35.07 -9.69
CA VAL A 135 4.89 -34.36 -10.72
C VAL A 135 5.18 -32.93 -10.27
N LEU A 136 4.17 -32.21 -9.78
CA LEU A 136 4.33 -30.84 -9.25
C LEU A 136 5.27 -30.77 -8.04
N VAL A 137 5.22 -31.76 -7.13
CA VAL A 137 6.17 -31.87 -6.02
C VAL A 137 7.61 -32.04 -6.54
N SER A 138 7.80 -32.84 -7.59
CA SER A 138 9.13 -33.03 -8.19
C SER A 138 9.63 -31.75 -8.87
N ILE A 139 8.75 -31.04 -9.59
CA ILE A 139 9.01 -29.74 -10.22
C ILE A 139 9.39 -28.70 -9.15
N SER A 140 8.68 -28.64 -8.02
CA SER A 140 8.95 -27.67 -6.95
C SER A 140 10.34 -27.81 -6.30
N LYS A 141 10.98 -28.97 -6.45
CA LYS A 141 12.33 -29.27 -5.96
C LYS A 141 13.42 -29.05 -7.02
N ASN A 142 13.05 -28.82 -8.29
CA ASN A 142 14.01 -28.58 -9.36
C ASN A 142 14.55 -27.14 -9.27
N LYS A 143 15.86 -27.02 -9.07
CA LYS A 143 16.57 -25.73 -8.95
C LYS A 143 16.75 -25.00 -10.29
N GLU A 144 16.54 -25.68 -11.43
CA GLU A 144 16.61 -25.08 -12.77
C GLU A 144 15.38 -24.22 -13.08
N ILE A 145 14.29 -24.38 -12.32
CA ILE A 145 13.07 -23.60 -12.47
C ILE A 145 13.20 -22.30 -11.66
N PRO A 146 12.89 -21.14 -12.26
CA PRO A 146 12.96 -19.86 -11.56
C PRO A 146 12.15 -19.84 -10.26
N GLY A 147 12.69 -19.19 -9.22
CA GLY A 147 12.01 -19.01 -7.93
C GLY A 147 10.62 -18.37 -8.08
N SER A 148 10.47 -17.45 -9.02
CA SER A 148 9.19 -16.79 -9.34
C SER A 148 8.07 -17.73 -9.78
N VAL A 149 8.39 -18.96 -10.19
CA VAL A 149 7.41 -20.01 -10.54
C VAL A 149 7.39 -21.12 -9.48
N ARG A 150 8.55 -21.42 -8.89
CA ARG A 150 8.70 -22.46 -7.87
C ARG A 150 7.98 -22.13 -6.57
N TYR A 151 8.03 -20.88 -6.10
CA TYR A 151 7.37 -20.49 -4.85
C TYR A 151 5.84 -20.46 -4.97
N PRO A 152 5.23 -19.84 -6.01
CA PRO A 152 3.78 -19.91 -6.18
C PRO A 152 3.24 -21.34 -6.34
N LEU A 153 4.07 -22.26 -6.86
CA LEU A 153 3.73 -23.68 -6.94
C LEU A 153 3.77 -24.36 -5.56
N LEU A 154 4.71 -24.00 -4.68
CA LEU A 154 4.74 -24.50 -3.31
C LEU A 154 3.49 -24.06 -2.55
N ASP A 155 3.08 -22.80 -2.71
CA ASP A 155 1.84 -22.29 -2.09
C ASP A 155 0.60 -23.10 -2.52
N LEU A 156 0.52 -23.52 -3.79
CA LEU A 156 -0.56 -24.39 -4.27
C LEU A 156 -0.52 -25.79 -3.63
N LEU A 157 0.67 -26.38 -3.48
CA LEU A 157 0.85 -27.69 -2.87
C LEU A 157 0.54 -27.66 -1.36
N GLU A 158 0.89 -26.56 -0.70
CA GLU A 158 0.54 -26.30 0.69
C GLU A 158 -0.96 -26.10 0.88
N ALA A 159 -1.61 -25.30 0.01
CA ALA A 159 -3.06 -25.16 0.00
C ALA A 159 -3.73 -26.54 -0.13
N ARG A 160 -3.21 -27.42 -0.99
CA ARG A 160 -3.70 -28.80 -1.11
C ARG A 160 -3.54 -29.60 0.18
N SER A 161 -2.39 -29.54 0.87
CA SER A 161 -2.24 -30.22 2.17
C SER A 161 -3.17 -29.65 3.24
N ASN A 162 -3.51 -28.36 3.12
CA ASN A 162 -4.41 -27.64 4.00
C ASN A 162 -5.87 -27.67 3.47
N ASN A 163 -6.34 -28.85 3.03
CA ASN A 163 -7.72 -29.08 2.57
C ASN A 163 -8.21 -28.15 1.43
N TRP A 164 -7.29 -27.74 0.55
CA TRP A 164 -7.54 -26.81 -0.54
C TRP A 164 -8.00 -25.43 -0.07
N ASP A 165 -7.42 -24.89 1.01
CA ASP A 165 -7.62 -23.49 1.38
C ASP A 165 -6.85 -22.57 0.42
N ILE A 166 -7.57 -22.10 -0.61
CA ILE A 166 -7.04 -21.25 -1.67
C ILE A 166 -7.40 -19.76 -1.47
N LYS A 167 -7.96 -19.39 -0.31
CA LYS A 167 -8.53 -18.04 -0.10
C LYS A 167 -7.54 -16.91 -0.30
N GLU A 168 -6.28 -17.16 0.03
CA GLU A 168 -5.20 -16.17 -0.10
C GLU A 168 -4.53 -16.22 -1.48
N LEU A 169 -4.76 -17.30 -2.23
CA LEU A 169 -4.21 -17.54 -3.57
C LEU A 169 -5.14 -17.07 -4.70
N VAL A 170 -6.38 -16.72 -4.37
CA VAL A 170 -7.44 -16.31 -5.29
C VAL A 170 -8.01 -14.95 -4.89
N HIS A 171 -8.18 -14.06 -5.85
CA HIS A 171 -8.88 -12.80 -5.61
C HIS A 171 -10.38 -13.03 -5.37
N HIS A 172 -10.82 -12.86 -4.12
CA HIS A 172 -12.23 -12.90 -3.76
C HIS A 172 -12.87 -11.51 -3.89
N ILE A 173 -13.89 -11.40 -4.73
CA ILE A 173 -14.72 -10.21 -4.80
C ILE A 173 -15.84 -10.36 -3.78
N VAL A 174 -15.66 -9.70 -2.64
CA VAL A 174 -16.58 -9.77 -1.51
C VAL A 174 -17.76 -8.82 -1.76
N SER A 175 -18.99 -9.33 -1.65
CA SER A 175 -20.18 -8.47 -1.69
C SER A 175 -20.19 -7.53 -0.49
N ALA A 176 -20.64 -6.29 -0.68
CA ALA A 176 -20.88 -5.33 0.41
C ALA A 176 -21.79 -5.91 1.53
N LYS A 177 -22.67 -6.87 1.21
CA LYS A 177 -23.51 -7.58 2.18
C LYS A 177 -22.75 -8.58 3.05
N THR A 178 -21.70 -9.23 2.53
CA THR A 178 -20.87 -10.15 3.32
C THR A 178 -19.91 -9.38 4.22
N LEU A 179 -19.43 -8.21 3.78
CA LEU A 179 -18.68 -7.27 4.61
C LEU A 179 -19.52 -6.73 5.77
N SER A 180 -20.80 -6.41 5.54
CA SER A 180 -21.69 -5.95 6.61
C SER A 180 -22.11 -7.06 7.57
N ALA A 181 -22.29 -8.31 7.11
CA ALA A 181 -22.56 -9.45 7.98
C ALA A 181 -21.35 -9.82 8.86
N ALA A 182 -20.13 -9.73 8.32
CA ALA A 182 -18.90 -9.92 9.10
C ALA A 182 -18.73 -8.81 10.16
N ALA A 183 -19.07 -7.56 9.82
CA ALA A 183 -19.07 -6.44 10.76
C ALA A 183 -20.18 -6.52 11.82
N SER A 184 -21.30 -7.18 11.52
CA SER A 184 -22.40 -7.41 12.48
C SER A 184 -22.10 -8.52 13.48
N SER A 185 -21.17 -9.41 13.14
CA SER A 185 -20.81 -10.58 13.96
C SER A 185 -19.79 -10.26 15.05
N SER A 186 -19.11 -9.10 14.97
CA SER A 186 -18.06 -8.68 15.90
C SER A 186 -18.53 -7.72 16.99
N VAL A 187 -19.84 -7.48 17.13
CA VAL A 187 -20.38 -6.52 18.11
C VAL A 187 -21.41 -7.20 19.01
N HIS A 188 -20.92 -8.01 19.98
CA HIS A 188 -21.49 -8.14 21.33
C HIS A 188 -20.66 -9.12 22.19
N PRO A 189 -19.92 -8.66 23.21
CA PRO A 189 -19.49 -9.51 24.30
C PRO A 189 -20.65 -9.60 25.30
N SER A 190 -21.31 -10.76 25.36
CA SER A 190 -22.16 -11.09 26.51
C SER A 190 -21.82 -12.49 27.02
N ALA A 191 -21.50 -12.53 28.30
CA ALA A 191 -21.08 -13.69 29.04
C ALA A 191 -22.10 -14.82 28.93
N THR A 192 -21.64 -15.99 28.48
CA THR A 192 -22.16 -17.27 28.95
C THR A 192 -21.05 -18.30 28.85
N GLN A 193 -20.49 -18.66 30.01
CA GLN A 193 -19.60 -19.80 30.17
C GLN A 193 -20.30 -21.07 29.66
N LYS A 194 -19.78 -21.70 28.60
CA LYS A 194 -19.91 -23.15 28.35
C LYS A 194 -18.66 -23.71 27.65
N GLY A 195 -17.82 -24.35 28.45
CA GLY A 195 -17.19 -25.65 28.15
C GLY A 195 -16.10 -25.72 27.07
N TYR A 196 -14.86 -25.42 27.46
CA TYR A 196 -13.69 -26.07 26.86
C TYR A 196 -13.72 -27.57 27.23
N GLN A 197 -13.98 -28.45 26.26
CA GLN A 197 -13.60 -29.86 26.38
C GLN A 197 -12.09 -29.95 26.08
N LYS A 198 -11.29 -30.10 27.14
CA LYS A 198 -9.91 -30.57 27.03
C LYS A 198 -9.94 -32.00 26.49
N GLU A 199 -9.37 -32.23 25.30
CA GLU A 199 -8.92 -33.57 24.91
C GLU A 199 -7.90 -34.06 25.94
N GLN A 200 -8.21 -35.19 26.57
CA GLN A 200 -7.38 -35.83 27.58
C GLN A 200 -6.16 -36.47 26.90
N LYS A 201 -4.96 -36.01 27.23
CA LYS A 201 -3.73 -36.80 27.01
C LYS A 201 -3.86 -38.12 27.80
N PRO A 202 -3.63 -39.29 27.19
CA PRO A 202 -3.66 -40.56 27.92
C PRO A 202 -2.56 -40.55 28.98
N THR A 203 -2.97 -40.64 30.25
CA THR A 203 -2.08 -40.76 31.40
C THR A 203 -1.62 -42.21 31.51
N ILE A 204 -0.36 -42.50 31.20
CA ILE A 204 0.25 -43.78 31.56
C ILE A 204 0.58 -43.71 33.05
N THR A 205 -0.03 -44.57 33.86
CA THR A 205 0.31 -44.73 35.27
C THR A 205 1.58 -45.59 35.39
N ALA A 206 2.62 -45.03 36.02
CA ALA A 206 3.86 -45.76 36.31
C ALA A 206 3.58 -46.85 37.36
N GLY A 207 3.86 -48.11 37.01
CA GLY A 207 3.87 -49.23 37.94
C GLY A 207 5.04 -49.10 38.93
N SER A 208 4.81 -49.49 40.19
CA SER A 208 5.80 -49.40 41.26
C SER A 208 7.07 -50.20 40.92
N ASN A 209 8.18 -49.51 40.64
CA ASN A 209 9.49 -50.14 40.52
C ASN A 209 10.33 -49.82 41.75
N ALA A 210 10.80 -50.89 42.39
CA ALA A 210 11.57 -50.94 43.63
C ALA A 210 13.03 -50.48 43.48
N PHE A 211 13.26 -49.41 42.72
CA PHE A 211 14.59 -48.81 42.50
C PHE A 211 14.71 -47.36 43.01
N ALA A 212 13.63 -46.78 43.55
CA ALA A 212 13.61 -45.42 44.08
C ALA A 212 14.47 -45.21 45.36
N ALA A 213 15.11 -46.26 45.88
CA ALA A 213 15.92 -46.21 47.10
C ALA A 213 17.43 -46.11 46.83
N LEU A 214 17.87 -45.87 45.58
CA LEU A 214 19.29 -45.85 45.21
C LEU A 214 19.81 -44.50 44.70
N MET A 215 19.02 -43.43 44.75
CA MET A 215 19.45 -42.10 44.34
C MET A 215 19.27 -41.11 45.50
N HIS A 216 20.14 -41.25 46.50
CA HIS A 216 20.50 -40.16 47.39
C HIS A 216 22.02 -40.01 47.34
N ASP A 217 22.44 -38.75 47.25
CA ASP A 217 23.82 -38.23 47.31
C ASP A 217 24.56 -38.43 45.96
N ASP A 218 25.06 -37.41 45.27
CA ASP A 218 25.69 -36.17 45.71
C ASP A 218 25.36 -34.98 44.79
N GLU A 219 25.43 -33.79 45.40
CA GLU A 219 25.44 -32.47 44.77
C GLU A 219 26.62 -32.34 43.80
N ASP A 220 26.35 -32.07 42.53
CA ASP A 220 27.25 -31.31 41.65
C ASP A 220 26.38 -30.50 40.69
N ASP A 221 26.38 -29.18 40.89
CA ASP A 221 25.75 -28.19 40.01
C ASP A 221 26.48 -28.18 38.65
N GLU A 222 26.03 -29.00 37.71
CA GLU A 222 26.32 -28.78 36.29
C GLU A 222 25.23 -27.86 35.71
N GLU A 223 25.59 -26.58 35.52
CA GLU A 223 24.92 -25.66 34.61
C GLU A 223 24.79 -26.35 33.24
N PHE A 224 23.60 -26.87 32.95
CA PHE A 224 23.23 -27.25 31.59
C PHE A 224 23.23 -25.97 30.74
N TYR A 225 24.31 -25.76 29.99
CA TYR A 225 24.22 -25.00 28.75
C TYR A 225 23.24 -25.77 27.85
N GLU A 226 22.01 -25.24 27.71
CA GLU A 226 21.18 -25.60 26.57
C GLU A 226 21.99 -25.22 25.33
N GLU A 227 22.53 -26.24 24.65
CA GLU A 227 23.04 -26.08 23.29
C GLU A 227 21.91 -25.45 22.47
N GLU A 228 22.13 -24.20 22.02
CA GLU A 228 21.26 -23.55 21.05
C GLU A 228 21.08 -24.52 19.89
N GLU A 229 19.89 -25.11 19.76
CA GLU A 229 19.48 -25.65 18.47
C GLU A 229 19.75 -24.53 17.45
N GLU A 230 20.57 -24.80 16.43
CA GLU A 230 20.86 -23.89 15.32
C GLU A 230 19.54 -23.55 14.59
N LEU A 231 18.75 -22.67 15.20
CA LEU A 231 17.66 -21.93 14.58
C LEU A 231 18.34 -21.10 13.50
N GLY A 232 18.18 -21.53 12.24
CA GLY A 232 18.84 -20.92 11.08
C GLY A 232 18.65 -19.39 11.03
N ASP A 233 19.53 -18.73 10.27
CA ASP A 233 19.61 -17.27 10.13
C ASP A 233 18.22 -16.61 10.04
N PHE A 234 17.98 -15.58 10.86
CA PHE A 234 16.73 -14.83 10.85
C PHE A 234 16.54 -14.12 9.50
N ASP A 235 15.42 -14.40 8.85
CA ASP A 235 14.98 -13.72 7.63
C ASP A 235 13.76 -12.83 7.93
N GLY A 236 13.98 -11.51 7.87
CA GLY A 236 12.91 -10.52 8.08
C GLY A 236 11.80 -10.62 7.03
N GLU A 237 12.11 -11.07 5.80
CA GLU A 237 11.12 -11.25 4.75
C GLU A 237 10.18 -12.43 5.07
N ASP A 238 10.76 -13.55 5.52
CA ASP A 238 10.02 -14.72 5.99
C ASP A 238 9.14 -14.38 7.20
N MET A 239 9.67 -13.64 8.17
CA MET A 239 8.93 -13.16 9.34
C MET A 239 7.68 -12.36 8.94
N VAL A 240 7.84 -11.37 8.06
CA VAL A 240 6.70 -10.55 7.60
C VAL A 240 5.72 -11.41 6.79
N ARG A 241 6.22 -12.34 5.96
CA ARG A 241 5.35 -13.23 5.18
C ARG A 241 4.51 -14.13 6.09
N ARG A 242 5.13 -14.87 7.01
CA ARG A 242 4.44 -15.75 7.97
C ARG A 242 3.43 -14.98 8.79
N TYR A 243 3.76 -13.76 9.20
CA TYR A 243 2.79 -12.96 9.94
C TYR A 243 1.60 -12.51 9.07
N VAL A 244 1.86 -12.05 7.85
CA VAL A 244 0.80 -11.53 6.95
C VAL A 244 -0.14 -12.63 6.43
N VAL A 245 0.40 -13.84 6.27
CA VAL A 245 -0.28 -15.04 5.71
C VAL A 245 -0.84 -15.92 6.84
N ASP A 246 0.01 -16.35 7.76
CA ASP A 246 -0.31 -17.36 8.77
C ASP A 246 -0.70 -16.76 10.13
N ASN A 247 -0.53 -15.43 10.31
CA ASN A 247 -0.67 -14.75 11.60
C ASN A 247 0.22 -15.38 12.70
N GLU A 248 1.39 -15.87 12.29
CA GLU A 248 2.37 -16.48 13.17
C GLU A 248 3.67 -15.65 13.23
N ILE A 249 4.20 -15.51 14.45
CA ILE A 249 5.53 -14.94 14.70
C ILE A 249 6.55 -16.06 14.47
N SER A 250 7.56 -15.80 13.64
CA SER A 250 8.62 -16.77 13.37
C SER A 250 9.30 -17.22 14.67
N PRO A 251 9.52 -18.53 14.88
CA PRO A 251 10.25 -19.03 16.04
C PRO A 251 11.73 -18.60 16.05
N SER A 252 12.27 -18.13 14.92
CA SER A 252 13.62 -17.54 14.85
C SER A 252 13.66 -16.06 15.25
N TRP A 253 12.52 -15.44 15.60
CA TRP A 253 12.46 -14.06 16.03
C TRP A 253 13.28 -13.83 17.31
N ARG A 254 14.16 -12.83 17.27
CA ARG A 254 14.86 -12.29 18.44
C ARG A 254 14.86 -10.77 18.35
N LYS A 255 14.79 -10.11 19.51
CA LYS A 255 14.81 -8.64 19.67
C LYS A 255 15.96 -7.96 18.91
N SER A 256 17.12 -8.61 18.82
CA SER A 256 18.29 -8.12 18.08
C SER A 256 18.06 -7.90 16.58
N TYR A 257 17.03 -8.53 15.99
CA TYR A 257 16.77 -8.46 14.54
C TYR A 257 15.72 -7.41 14.14
N VAL A 258 15.35 -6.51 15.05
CA VAL A 258 14.35 -5.46 14.78
C VAL A 258 14.68 -4.60 13.55
N GLY A 259 15.96 -4.34 13.27
CA GLY A 259 16.38 -3.59 12.09
C GLY A 259 16.10 -4.33 10.78
N GLU A 260 16.36 -5.64 10.73
CA GLU A 260 16.02 -6.47 9.55
C GLU A 260 14.51 -6.59 9.38
N LEU A 261 13.75 -6.64 10.48
CA LEU A 261 12.29 -6.62 10.42
C LEU A 261 11.76 -5.28 9.88
N PHE A 262 12.24 -4.15 10.37
CA PHE A 262 11.83 -2.83 9.86
C PHE A 262 12.18 -2.67 8.38
N PHE A 263 13.37 -3.11 7.97
CA PHE A 263 13.76 -3.08 6.57
C PHE A 263 12.86 -3.98 5.72
N ALA A 264 12.57 -5.21 6.16
CA ALA A 264 11.64 -6.09 5.45
C ALA A 264 10.23 -5.50 5.32
N ILE A 265 9.72 -4.85 6.36
CA ILE A 265 8.43 -4.14 6.32
C ILE A 265 8.50 -2.96 5.34
N ALA A 266 9.58 -2.18 5.36
CA ALA A 266 9.76 -1.03 4.48
C ALA A 266 9.76 -1.42 2.99
N LEU A 267 10.29 -2.58 2.63
CA LEU A 267 10.32 -3.04 1.23
C LEU A 267 8.96 -3.57 0.71
N ARG A 268 7.93 -3.71 1.56
CA ARG A 268 6.63 -4.24 1.14
C ARG A 268 5.83 -3.25 0.28
N PRO A 269 4.99 -3.76 -0.64
CA PRO A 269 4.04 -2.92 -1.34
C PRO A 269 2.98 -2.36 -0.38
N GLU A 270 2.44 -1.18 -0.69
CA GLU A 270 1.52 -0.42 0.17
C GLU A 270 0.27 -1.19 0.60
N LYS A 271 -0.18 -2.15 -0.21
CA LYS A 271 -1.33 -3.01 0.10
C LYS A 271 -1.08 -3.95 1.29
N ASP A 272 0.16 -4.39 1.50
CA ASP A 272 0.52 -5.42 2.49
C ASP A 272 1.14 -4.80 3.74
N ILE A 273 1.59 -3.55 3.67
CA ILE A 273 2.24 -2.86 4.78
C ILE A 273 1.33 -2.77 6.01
N ARG A 274 0.02 -2.58 5.82
CA ARG A 274 -0.92 -2.45 6.95
C ARG A 274 -0.93 -3.70 7.83
N ARG A 275 -0.94 -4.89 7.22
CA ARG A 275 -0.87 -6.16 7.96
C ARG A 275 0.51 -6.33 8.58
N ALA A 276 1.57 -6.01 7.84
CA ALA A 276 2.93 -6.06 8.35
C ALA A 276 3.17 -5.14 9.56
N MET A 277 2.50 -3.98 9.64
CA MET A 277 2.58 -3.07 10.79
C MET A 277 1.87 -3.60 12.04
N ASN A 278 0.85 -4.44 11.90
CA ASN A 278 0.18 -5.05 13.04
C ASN A 278 1.12 -6.01 13.79
N LEU A 279 2.12 -6.57 13.10
CA LEU A 279 3.16 -7.38 13.74
C LEU A 279 3.90 -6.57 14.83
N LEU A 280 4.20 -5.31 14.57
CA LEU A 280 4.88 -4.45 15.54
C LEU A 280 4.03 -4.24 16.78
N GLN A 281 2.72 -4.13 16.60
CA GLN A 281 1.77 -4.00 17.70
C GLN A 281 1.68 -5.29 18.52
N GLU A 282 1.59 -6.45 17.86
CA GLU A 282 1.52 -7.75 18.54
C GLU A 282 2.81 -8.08 19.30
N LEU A 283 3.97 -7.79 18.71
CA LEU A 283 5.27 -7.94 19.40
C LEU A 283 5.35 -7.05 20.65
N ASN A 284 4.81 -5.83 20.59
CA ASN A 284 4.78 -4.93 21.73
C ASN A 284 3.80 -5.39 22.82
N GLU A 285 2.61 -5.86 22.43
CA GLU A 285 1.61 -6.42 23.36
C GLU A 285 2.12 -7.68 24.08
N ASN A 286 2.95 -8.49 23.40
CA ASN A 286 3.58 -9.68 23.98
C ASN A 286 4.85 -9.40 24.81
N ASN A 287 5.24 -8.13 25.00
CA ASN A 287 6.53 -7.72 25.61
C ASN A 287 7.78 -8.27 24.91
N ASP A 288 7.63 -8.71 23.66
CA ASP A 288 8.70 -9.25 22.82
C ASP A 288 9.31 -8.18 21.89
N PHE A 289 8.90 -6.93 22.07
CA PHE A 289 9.48 -5.78 21.39
C PHE A 289 10.77 -5.29 22.07
N VAL A 290 11.58 -4.58 21.28
CA VAL A 290 12.83 -3.97 21.73
C VAL A 290 12.58 -2.77 22.63
N ASP A 291 13.61 -2.33 23.36
CA ASP A 291 13.55 -1.06 24.10
C ASP A 291 13.52 0.16 23.16
N ASN A 292 13.21 1.31 23.72
CA ASN A 292 13.02 2.55 22.97
C ASN A 292 14.29 3.00 22.22
N GLU A 293 15.46 2.82 22.83
CA GLU A 293 16.74 3.22 22.23
C GLU A 293 17.12 2.31 21.06
N ALA A 294 16.96 1.00 21.18
CA ALA A 294 17.17 0.07 20.08
C ALA A 294 16.13 0.24 18.96
N ALA A 295 14.85 0.51 19.29
CA ALA A 295 13.84 0.83 18.29
C ALA A 295 14.20 2.08 17.48
N PHE A 296 14.66 3.13 18.17
CA PHE A 296 15.07 4.38 17.55
C PHE A 296 16.28 4.19 16.63
N GLN A 297 17.33 3.50 17.11
CA GLN A 297 18.51 3.24 16.30
C GLN A 297 18.16 2.37 15.07
N ALA A 298 17.32 1.35 15.24
CA ALA A 298 16.91 0.47 14.15
C ALA A 298 16.13 1.20 13.05
N ILE A 299 15.27 2.17 13.39
CA ILE A 299 14.56 2.95 12.37
C ILE A 299 15.49 3.95 11.67
N CYS A 300 16.47 4.53 12.38
CA CYS A 300 17.53 5.34 11.76
C CYS A 300 18.32 4.55 10.72
N ASP A 301 18.80 3.35 11.09
CA ASP A 301 19.57 2.48 10.20
C ASP A 301 18.72 2.02 9.00
N THR A 302 17.45 1.71 9.24
CA THR A 302 16.50 1.33 8.18
C THR A 302 16.27 2.48 7.19
N ALA A 303 16.02 3.69 7.69
CA ALA A 303 15.86 4.87 6.85
C ALA A 303 17.10 5.11 5.99
N GLN A 304 18.30 5.06 6.57
CA GLN A 304 19.57 5.20 5.84
C GLN A 304 19.75 4.13 4.75
N ARG A 305 19.42 2.87 5.03
CA ARG A 305 19.43 1.79 4.01
C ARG A 305 18.47 2.08 2.87
N CYS A 306 17.27 2.57 3.17
CA CYS A 306 16.27 2.92 2.16
C CYS A 306 16.66 4.15 1.32
N PHE A 307 17.50 5.06 1.83
CA PHE A 307 18.06 6.17 1.07
C PHE A 307 19.17 5.76 0.08
N SER A 308 19.61 4.50 0.07
CA SER A 308 20.58 4.03 -0.92
C SER A 308 20.02 4.10 -2.35
N GLU A 309 20.88 4.48 -3.31
CA GLU A 309 20.49 4.62 -4.73
C GLU A 309 19.84 3.34 -5.29
N GLU A 310 20.37 2.18 -4.92
CA GLU A 310 19.86 0.88 -5.37
C GLU A 310 18.41 0.63 -4.95
N VAL A 311 18.05 0.99 -3.71
CA VAL A 311 16.69 0.80 -3.18
C VAL A 311 15.75 1.85 -3.76
N MET A 312 16.20 3.10 -3.87
CA MET A 312 15.41 4.19 -4.45
C MET A 312 15.02 3.94 -5.91
N GLU A 313 15.90 3.36 -6.72
CA GLU A 313 15.61 3.03 -8.12
C GLU A 313 14.64 1.86 -8.26
N LYS A 314 14.78 0.83 -7.43
CA LYS A 314 13.99 -0.41 -7.54
C LYS A 314 12.65 -0.35 -6.82
N LEU A 315 12.58 0.37 -5.69
CA LEU A 315 11.46 0.38 -4.75
C LEU A 315 11.22 1.81 -4.20
N PRO A 316 10.64 2.72 -5.00
CA PRO A 316 10.48 4.13 -4.64
C PRO A 316 9.62 4.35 -3.39
N ASN A 317 8.73 3.41 -3.06
CA ASN A 317 7.82 3.50 -1.92
C ASN A 317 8.47 3.13 -0.58
N ALA A 318 9.67 2.52 -0.59
CA ALA A 318 10.28 2.00 0.63
C ALA A 318 10.56 3.09 1.67
N ILE A 319 10.99 4.27 1.22
CA ILE A 319 11.22 5.42 2.11
C ILE A 319 9.88 5.99 2.63
N SER A 320 8.85 6.01 1.80
CA SER A 320 7.49 6.39 2.21
C SER A 320 6.99 5.49 3.35
N ASN A 321 7.24 4.19 3.22
CA ASN A 321 6.90 3.18 4.20
C ASN A 321 7.62 3.39 5.55
N CYS A 322 8.87 3.87 5.54
CA CYS A 322 9.57 4.24 6.78
C CYS A 322 8.83 5.33 7.58
N GLY A 323 8.18 6.29 6.92
CA GLY A 323 7.31 7.27 7.58
C GLY A 323 6.16 6.61 8.34
N SER A 324 5.52 5.61 7.72
CA SER A 324 4.47 4.80 8.36
C SER A 324 5.01 3.95 9.53
N ILE A 325 6.21 3.38 9.41
CA ILE A 325 6.85 2.61 10.51
C ILE A 325 7.07 3.56 11.69
N PHE A 326 7.64 4.73 11.44
CA PHE A 326 7.92 5.73 12.47
C PHE A 326 6.64 6.18 13.19
N ALA A 327 5.54 6.41 12.46
CA ALA A 327 4.24 6.72 13.04
C ALA A 327 3.73 5.60 13.96
N ARG A 328 3.90 4.33 13.56
CA ARG A 328 3.52 3.18 14.39
C ARG A 328 4.37 3.11 15.65
N LEU A 329 5.68 3.35 15.56
CA LEU A 329 6.56 3.41 16.74
C LEU A 329 6.18 4.55 17.70
N CYS A 330 5.78 5.72 17.18
CA CYS A 330 5.22 6.80 18.00
C CYS A 330 3.96 6.35 18.74
N SER A 331 3.08 5.61 18.06
CA SER A 331 1.84 5.12 18.66
C SER A 331 2.06 4.10 19.80
N LEU A 332 3.17 3.36 19.72
CA LEU A 332 3.62 2.38 20.71
C LEU A 332 4.46 3.02 21.84
N ASN A 333 4.69 4.33 21.81
CA ASN A 333 5.57 5.07 22.72
C ASN A 333 7.04 4.63 22.70
N CYS A 334 7.50 4.05 21.58
CA CYS A 334 8.90 3.66 21.41
C CYS A 334 9.78 4.85 21.00
N VAL A 335 9.23 5.79 20.23
CA VAL A 335 9.90 7.00 19.75
C VAL A 335 8.99 8.21 19.92
N SER A 336 9.57 9.41 20.01
CA SER A 336 8.81 10.67 20.04
C SER A 336 8.60 11.23 18.64
N VAL A 337 7.45 11.88 18.42
CA VAL A 337 7.16 12.59 17.16
C VAL A 337 8.15 13.73 16.89
N ASP A 338 8.80 14.28 17.92
CA ASP A 338 9.81 15.34 17.79
C ASP A 338 11.15 14.83 17.24
N GLN A 339 11.40 13.52 17.34
CA GLN A 339 12.61 12.90 16.79
C GLN A 339 12.50 12.62 15.29
N PHE A 340 11.42 13.06 14.63
CA PHE A 340 11.20 12.84 13.20
C PHE A 340 12.35 13.40 12.35
N ALA A 341 12.84 14.60 12.67
CA ALA A 341 13.95 15.23 11.95
C ALA A 341 15.29 14.50 12.14
N ASP A 342 15.45 13.76 13.24
CA ASP A 342 16.66 12.98 13.51
C ASP A 342 16.71 11.71 12.65
N VAL A 343 15.55 11.11 12.38
CA VAL A 343 15.42 9.92 11.52
C VAL A 343 15.43 10.30 10.03
N PHE A 344 14.81 11.43 9.69
CA PHE A 344 14.67 11.91 8.32
C PHE A 344 15.30 13.31 8.19
N PRO A 345 16.59 13.40 7.84
CA PRO A 345 17.28 14.67 7.71
C PRO A 345 16.62 15.58 6.66
N LEU A 346 16.49 16.86 7.00
CA LEU A 346 15.81 17.86 6.15
C LEU A 346 16.40 17.96 4.73
N GLU A 347 17.69 17.64 4.59
CA GLU A 347 18.45 17.71 3.35
C GLU A 347 18.00 16.64 2.33
N ASN A 348 17.43 15.52 2.78
CA ASN A 348 17.18 14.34 1.95
C ASN A 348 15.74 13.79 2.02
N TYR A 349 14.87 14.32 2.88
CA TYR A 349 13.53 13.78 3.04
C TYR A 349 12.55 14.34 1.98
N LYS A 350 11.69 13.44 1.47
CA LYS A 350 10.63 13.74 0.50
C LYS A 350 9.31 13.97 1.23
N VAL A 351 8.44 14.83 0.68
CA VAL A 351 7.11 15.10 1.24
C VAL A 351 6.30 13.81 1.47
N ASN A 352 6.43 12.82 0.58
CA ASN A 352 5.72 11.54 0.68
C ASN A 352 5.99 10.80 2.02
N ILE A 353 7.16 10.98 2.63
CA ILE A 353 7.50 10.39 3.93
C ILE A 353 6.63 11.00 5.03
N VAL A 354 6.55 12.33 5.05
CA VAL A 354 5.71 13.08 6.00
C VAL A 354 4.26 12.68 5.81
N ILE A 355 3.80 12.65 4.56
CA ILE A 355 2.42 12.29 4.24
C ILE A 355 2.10 10.88 4.72
N SER A 356 2.99 9.91 4.48
CA SER A 356 2.81 8.54 4.96
C SER A 356 2.77 8.45 6.49
N PHE A 357 3.65 9.19 7.17
CA PHE A 357 3.64 9.33 8.62
C PHE A 357 2.31 9.91 9.14
N LEU A 358 1.85 11.03 8.59
CA LEU A 358 0.61 11.69 9.01
C LEU A 358 -0.61 10.79 8.76
N LYS A 359 -0.69 10.16 7.59
CA LYS A 359 -1.75 9.20 7.24
C LYS A 359 -1.83 8.07 8.26
N GLU A 360 -0.69 7.54 8.69
CA GLU A 360 -0.65 6.46 9.67
C GLU A 360 -0.98 6.93 11.09
N ILE A 361 -0.49 8.11 11.54
CA ILE A 361 -0.84 8.70 12.84
C ILE A 361 -2.35 8.94 12.97
N VAL A 362 -2.99 9.43 11.91
CA VAL A 362 -4.46 9.61 11.88
C VAL A 362 -5.16 8.26 11.99
N LYS A 363 -4.72 7.25 11.24
CA LYS A 363 -5.30 5.89 11.28
C LYS A 363 -5.21 5.25 12.67
N VAL A 364 -4.07 5.39 13.36
CA VAL A 364 -3.90 4.88 14.74
C VAL A 364 -4.50 5.80 15.80
N LYS A 365 -5.15 6.91 15.40
CA LYS A 365 -5.85 7.86 16.27
C LYS A 365 -4.95 8.48 17.36
N LYS A 366 -3.69 8.76 17.01
CA LYS A 366 -2.69 9.38 17.92
C LYS A 366 -2.36 10.83 17.55
N THR A 367 -3.32 11.55 16.99
CA THR A 367 -3.16 12.93 16.52
C THR A 367 -2.85 13.93 17.64
N THR A 368 -3.16 13.60 18.90
CA THR A 368 -2.81 14.43 20.06
C THR A 368 -1.30 14.59 20.22
N LEU A 369 -0.50 13.59 19.84
CA LEU A 369 0.95 13.68 19.88
C LEU A 369 1.49 14.82 19.00
N LEU A 370 0.86 15.05 17.85
CA LEU A 370 1.23 16.14 16.95
C LEU A 370 0.83 17.50 17.51
N ARG A 371 -0.36 17.60 18.13
CA ARG A 371 -0.86 18.84 18.75
C ARG A 371 -0.02 19.30 19.93
N GLU A 372 0.61 18.37 20.65
CA GLU A 372 1.47 18.66 21.79
C GLU A 372 2.91 19.03 21.37
N SER A 373 3.29 18.74 20.11
CA SER A 373 4.63 18.99 19.60
C SER A 373 4.80 20.40 19.07
N GLU A 374 5.84 21.09 19.56
CA GLU A 374 6.25 22.39 19.02
C GLU A 374 6.82 22.25 17.59
N PHE A 375 7.55 21.17 17.30
CA PHE A 375 8.11 20.91 15.98
C PHE A 375 7.02 20.81 14.91
N TRP A 376 5.94 20.07 15.20
CA TRP A 376 4.83 19.85 14.28
C TRP A 376 3.95 21.09 14.12
N ASN A 377 3.60 21.76 15.23
CA ASN A 377 2.76 22.97 15.21
C ASN A 377 3.43 24.17 14.53
N GLN A 378 4.77 24.25 14.55
CA GLN A 378 5.51 25.32 13.88
C GLN A 378 5.87 24.98 12.42
N TYR A 379 5.32 23.90 11.87
CA TYR A 379 5.56 23.49 10.48
C TYR A 379 7.05 23.24 10.14
N LYS A 380 7.89 22.96 11.15
CA LYS A 380 9.33 22.69 10.98
C LYS A 380 9.61 21.38 10.23
N TRP A 381 8.59 20.56 10.07
CA TRP A 381 8.61 19.33 9.29
C TRP A 381 8.47 19.55 7.79
N ARG A 382 8.26 20.77 7.28
CA ARG A 382 8.03 21.03 5.85
C ARG A 382 9.36 21.00 5.06
N PRO A 383 9.48 20.20 3.98
CA PRO A 383 10.70 20.21 3.17
C PRO A 383 10.92 21.59 2.54
N GLU A 384 12.17 22.05 2.49
CA GLU A 384 12.48 23.36 1.91
C GLU A 384 12.13 23.42 0.41
N ASN A 385 12.29 22.29 -0.30
CA ASN A 385 12.09 22.19 -1.75
C ASN A 385 10.66 21.81 -2.17
N CYS A 386 9.73 21.63 -1.23
CA CYS A 386 8.36 21.25 -1.54
C CYS A 386 7.43 22.46 -1.48
N ASN A 387 6.56 22.58 -2.49
CA ASN A 387 5.58 23.66 -2.57
C ASN A 387 4.45 23.45 -1.54
N HIS A 388 3.93 24.53 -0.99
CA HIS A 388 2.78 24.46 -0.07
C HIS A 388 1.52 23.92 -0.73
N LEU A 389 1.28 24.30 -1.99
CA LEU A 389 0.13 23.80 -2.75
C LEU A 389 0.18 22.27 -2.95
N GLU A 390 1.36 21.72 -3.20
CA GLU A 390 1.54 20.27 -3.37
C GLU A 390 1.18 19.50 -2.08
N ILE A 391 1.56 20.04 -0.91
CA ILE A 391 1.19 19.46 0.39
C ILE A 391 -0.33 19.52 0.60
N ALA A 392 -0.92 20.68 0.29
CA ALA A 392 -2.34 20.93 0.45
C ALA A 392 -3.19 19.95 -0.39
N GLN A 393 -2.81 19.74 -1.66
CA GLN A 393 -3.44 18.77 -2.56
C GLN A 393 -3.29 17.33 -2.04
N GLN A 394 -2.09 16.95 -1.57
CA GLN A 394 -1.89 15.62 -0.99
C GLN A 394 -2.68 15.38 0.31
N PHE A 395 -3.02 16.43 1.05
CA PHE A 395 -3.92 16.34 2.20
C PHE A 395 -5.37 16.14 1.74
N ALA A 396 -5.81 16.86 0.71
CA ALA A 396 -7.14 16.74 0.14
C ALA A 396 -7.42 15.33 -0.44
N ASP A 397 -6.41 14.68 -1.02
CA ASP A 397 -6.49 13.32 -1.56
C ASP A 397 -6.64 12.21 -0.49
N PHE A 398 -6.62 12.56 0.80
CA PHE A 398 -6.65 11.58 1.88
C PHE A 398 -8.06 11.26 2.39
N GLU A 399 -8.32 9.97 2.67
CA GLU A 399 -9.50 9.56 3.43
C GLU A 399 -9.45 10.16 4.86
N ASN A 400 -10.42 11.02 5.19
CA ASN A 400 -10.44 11.86 6.41
C ASN A 400 -9.48 13.08 6.37
N SER A 401 -9.37 13.73 5.20
CA SER A 401 -8.67 15.01 5.01
C SER A 401 -9.03 16.06 6.07
N ASP A 402 -10.30 16.12 6.51
CA ASP A 402 -10.77 17.01 7.59
C ASP A 402 -9.89 16.96 8.85
N ILE A 403 -9.40 15.76 9.23
CA ILE A 403 -8.56 15.60 10.42
C ILE A 403 -7.18 16.22 10.22
N LEU A 404 -6.63 16.12 9.00
CA LEU A 404 -5.34 16.73 8.66
C LEU A 404 -5.47 18.25 8.58
N PHE A 405 -6.57 18.76 8.04
CA PHE A 405 -6.87 20.19 8.00
C PHE A 405 -7.12 20.76 9.40
N ASP A 406 -7.81 20.03 10.28
CA ASP A 406 -7.94 20.39 11.69
C ASP A 406 -6.58 20.45 12.43
N LEU A 407 -5.63 19.58 12.05
CA LEU A 407 -4.28 19.57 12.63
C LEU A 407 -3.40 20.68 12.07
N PHE A 408 -3.59 21.02 10.80
CA PHE A 408 -2.78 21.99 10.08
C PHE A 408 -3.66 22.98 9.30
N PRO A 409 -4.37 23.90 9.99
CA PRO A 409 -5.36 24.78 9.38
C PRO A 409 -4.82 25.64 8.25
N LEU A 410 -3.52 25.96 8.28
CA LEU A 410 -2.82 26.62 7.19
C LEU A 410 -3.13 26.01 5.81
N TYR A 411 -3.09 24.68 5.69
CA TYR A 411 -3.27 24.00 4.40
C TYR A 411 -4.74 23.93 3.97
N ASP A 412 -5.68 24.00 4.92
CA ASP A 412 -7.10 24.12 4.65
C ASP A 412 -7.38 25.46 3.95
N PHE A 413 -6.88 26.56 4.52
CA PHE A 413 -7.03 27.89 3.91
C PHE A 413 -6.33 28.01 2.55
N ILE A 414 -5.20 27.32 2.35
CA ILE A 414 -4.52 27.26 1.04
C ILE A 414 -5.39 26.51 0.03
N MET A 415 -5.99 25.38 0.40
CA MET A 415 -6.91 24.65 -0.48
C MET A 415 -8.16 25.44 -0.79
N ASN A 416 -8.81 26.05 0.21
CA ASN A 416 -10.00 26.87 0.00
C ASN A 416 -9.72 28.06 -0.95
N LEU A 417 -8.54 28.67 -0.85
CA LEU A 417 -8.12 29.70 -1.80
C LEU A 417 -7.89 29.14 -3.21
N PHE A 418 -7.24 27.98 -3.31
CA PHE A 418 -7.00 27.31 -4.59
C PHE A 418 -8.32 26.94 -5.28
N ASP A 419 -9.24 26.29 -4.57
CA ASP A 419 -10.54 25.85 -5.08
C ASP A 419 -11.38 27.06 -5.52
N ALA A 420 -11.37 28.16 -4.77
CA ALA A 420 -12.08 29.39 -5.14
C ALA A 420 -11.55 30.02 -6.44
N ILE A 421 -10.23 30.02 -6.63
CA ILE A 421 -9.60 30.52 -7.85
C ILE A 421 -9.89 29.57 -9.01
N ASP A 422 -9.74 28.26 -8.81
CA ASP A 422 -9.95 27.26 -9.86
C ASP A 422 -11.40 27.24 -10.35
N LEU A 423 -12.37 27.32 -9.43
CA LEU A 423 -13.80 27.50 -9.74
C LEU A 423 -14.09 28.74 -10.59
N THR A 424 -13.36 29.82 -10.35
CA THR A 424 -13.52 31.07 -11.12
C THR A 424 -12.99 30.92 -12.55
N VAL A 425 -11.97 30.08 -12.76
CA VAL A 425 -11.34 29.85 -14.07
C VAL A 425 -12.08 28.76 -14.86
N ASN A 426 -12.51 27.68 -14.20
CA ASN A 426 -13.09 26.48 -14.79
C ASN A 426 -14.51 26.20 -14.26
N PRO A 427 -15.49 27.09 -14.54
CA PRO A 427 -16.85 26.95 -14.01
C PRO A 427 -17.63 25.74 -14.56
N GLU A 428 -17.20 25.12 -15.67
CA GLU A 428 -17.92 24.01 -16.32
C GLU A 428 -17.67 22.63 -15.67
N GLU A 429 -16.67 22.49 -14.79
CA GLU A 429 -16.38 21.22 -14.12
C GLU A 429 -17.25 20.96 -12.88
N ASN A 430 -17.97 21.98 -12.39
CA ASN A 430 -18.89 21.86 -11.25
C ASN A 430 -20.34 21.91 -11.72
N ASN A 431 -21.06 20.80 -11.53
CA ASN A 431 -22.47 20.61 -11.91
C ASN A 431 -23.46 21.27 -10.94
N ASP A 432 -22.99 22.06 -9.99
CA ASP A 432 -23.82 22.71 -8.97
C ASP A 432 -24.15 24.15 -9.40
N GLU A 433 -25.43 24.54 -9.27
CA GLU A 433 -25.99 25.85 -9.67
C GLU A 433 -25.46 27.04 -8.83
N ASP A 434 -24.34 26.90 -8.13
CA ASP A 434 -23.80 27.90 -7.23
C ASP A 434 -22.97 28.96 -7.98
N GLU A 435 -23.21 30.23 -7.68
CA GLU A 435 -22.42 31.35 -8.20
C GLU A 435 -20.93 31.16 -7.86
N ALA A 436 -20.04 31.50 -8.80
CA ALA A 436 -18.59 31.42 -8.58
C ALA A 436 -18.23 32.17 -7.28
N PRO A 437 -17.42 31.55 -6.40
CA PRO A 437 -17.15 32.10 -5.07
C PRO A 437 -16.48 33.47 -5.18
N ASN A 438 -16.95 34.43 -4.37
CA ASN A 438 -16.33 35.74 -4.30
C ASN A 438 -14.98 35.62 -3.56
N LEU A 439 -13.88 35.83 -4.29
CA LEU A 439 -12.54 35.72 -3.73
C LEU A 439 -12.29 36.69 -2.56
N GLU A 440 -12.94 37.86 -2.54
CA GLU A 440 -12.87 38.79 -1.40
C GLU A 440 -13.51 38.19 -0.15
N SER A 441 -14.66 37.50 -0.27
CA SER A 441 -15.29 36.87 0.90
C SER A 441 -14.49 35.68 1.42
N VAL A 442 -13.86 34.90 0.53
CA VAL A 442 -12.96 33.82 0.94
C VAL A 442 -11.79 34.38 1.77
N LEU A 443 -11.21 35.50 1.36
CA LEU A 443 -10.12 36.15 2.10
C LEU A 443 -10.58 36.72 3.44
N GLU A 444 -11.82 37.21 3.55
CA GLU A 444 -12.39 37.70 4.81
C GLU A 444 -12.63 36.59 5.84
N GLU A 445 -12.83 35.35 5.40
CA GLU A 445 -13.00 34.17 6.26
C GLU A 445 -11.66 33.67 6.84
N ILE A 446 -10.52 34.07 6.26
CA ILE A 446 -9.20 33.63 6.73
C ILE A 446 -8.82 34.40 8.01
N PRO A 447 -8.46 33.69 9.09
CA PRO A 447 -8.02 34.31 10.33
C PRO A 447 -6.80 35.24 10.12
N PRO A 448 -6.75 36.43 10.78
CA PRO A 448 -5.64 37.38 10.62
C PRO A 448 -4.27 36.81 10.99
N ASP A 449 -4.22 35.91 11.98
CA ASP A 449 -3.01 35.20 12.36
C ASP A 449 -2.49 34.32 11.23
N VAL A 450 -3.37 33.63 10.49
CA VAL A 450 -2.99 32.84 9.30
C VAL A 450 -2.52 33.75 8.16
N LEU A 451 -3.22 34.85 7.89
CA LEU A 451 -2.81 35.83 6.87
C LEU A 451 -1.42 36.44 7.15
N SER A 452 -1.08 36.59 8.43
CA SER A 452 0.24 37.06 8.86
C SER A 452 1.35 36.01 8.73
N MET A 453 1.02 34.72 8.51
CA MET A 453 2.03 33.67 8.38
C MET A 453 2.77 33.76 7.02
N PRO A 454 4.11 33.80 7.01
CA PRO A 454 4.89 33.76 5.77
C PRO A 454 4.60 32.53 4.91
N ALA A 455 4.31 31.39 5.55
CA ALA A 455 3.97 30.15 4.89
C ALA A 455 2.67 30.24 4.08
N PHE A 456 1.64 30.91 4.62
CA PHE A 456 0.39 31.14 3.89
C PHE A 456 0.62 32.05 2.70
N ALA A 457 1.34 33.15 2.91
CA ALA A 457 1.65 34.10 1.86
C ALA A 457 2.44 33.46 0.69
N ILE A 458 3.35 32.54 1.01
CA ILE A 458 4.09 31.74 0.01
C ILE A 458 3.14 30.79 -0.73
N GLY A 459 2.27 30.05 -0.02
CA GLY A 459 1.27 29.19 -0.67
C GLY A 459 0.31 29.94 -1.57
N ALA A 460 -0.14 31.13 -1.16
CA ALA A 460 -1.01 31.98 -1.97
C ALA A 460 -0.31 32.47 -3.26
N ILE A 461 0.95 32.91 -3.19
CA ILE A 461 1.68 33.32 -4.40
C ILE A 461 2.00 32.12 -5.31
N GLU A 462 2.24 30.93 -4.77
CA GLU A 462 2.37 29.69 -5.55
C GLU A 462 1.12 29.44 -6.40
N ILE A 463 -0.07 29.57 -5.81
CA ILE A 463 -1.35 29.45 -6.52
C ILE A 463 -1.48 30.55 -7.58
N LEU A 464 -1.24 31.81 -7.23
CA LEU A 464 -1.38 32.92 -8.18
C LEU A 464 -0.46 32.76 -9.40
N VAL A 465 0.78 32.32 -9.17
CA VAL A 465 1.74 32.08 -10.25
C VAL A 465 1.35 30.85 -11.09
N HIS A 466 0.63 29.88 -10.55
CA HIS A 466 0.01 28.81 -11.34
C HIS A 466 -0.99 29.39 -12.37
N TYR A 467 -1.72 30.44 -12.00
CA TYR A 467 -2.67 31.17 -12.85
C TYR A 467 -2.13 32.53 -13.33
N ILE A 468 -0.85 32.59 -13.70
CA ILE A 468 -0.14 33.85 -14.01
C ILE A 468 -0.79 34.71 -15.10
N ASP A 469 -1.59 34.11 -15.98
CA ASP A 469 -2.31 34.82 -17.05
C ASP A 469 -3.52 35.63 -16.54
N ASN A 470 -4.01 35.36 -15.32
CA ASN A 470 -5.20 35.98 -14.72
C ASN A 470 -4.83 37.01 -13.65
N MET A 471 -4.46 38.21 -14.10
CA MET A 471 -3.96 39.29 -13.24
C MET A 471 -4.96 39.82 -12.20
N SER A 472 -6.26 39.64 -12.42
CA SER A 472 -7.30 40.02 -11.46
C SER A 472 -7.14 39.31 -10.10
N PHE A 473 -6.64 38.07 -10.09
CA PHE A 473 -6.42 37.33 -8.85
C PHE A 473 -5.29 37.95 -8.02
N PHE A 474 -4.21 38.39 -8.68
CA PHE A 474 -3.10 39.08 -8.03
C PHE A 474 -3.56 40.40 -7.39
N GLU A 475 -4.41 41.16 -8.08
CA GLU A 475 -4.93 42.44 -7.60
C GLU A 475 -5.88 42.27 -6.40
N THR A 476 -6.52 41.11 -6.26
CA THR A 476 -7.46 40.80 -5.19
C THR A 476 -6.77 40.21 -3.96
N VAL A 477 -5.89 39.22 -4.15
CA VAL A 477 -5.28 38.44 -3.05
C VAL A 477 -4.08 39.15 -2.42
N LEU A 478 -3.17 39.70 -3.22
CA LEU A 478 -1.90 40.24 -2.70
C LEU A 478 -2.05 41.40 -1.73
N PRO A 479 -3.02 42.34 -1.87
CA PRO A 479 -3.21 43.40 -0.89
C PRO A 479 -3.45 42.90 0.55
N SER A 480 -4.07 41.74 0.72
CA SER A 480 -4.34 41.11 2.02
C SER A 480 -3.09 40.49 2.66
N LEU A 481 -2.00 40.33 1.90
CA LEU A 481 -0.76 39.68 2.34
C LEU A 481 0.39 40.67 2.59
N LYS A 482 0.07 41.95 2.77
CA LYS A 482 1.05 43.04 2.85
C LYS A 482 2.11 42.86 3.95
N GLU A 483 1.75 42.24 5.06
CA GLU A 483 2.69 41.98 6.17
C GLU A 483 3.84 41.04 5.76
N ASN A 484 3.63 40.24 4.71
CA ASN A 484 4.56 39.26 4.18
C ASN A 484 5.22 39.68 2.86
N GLU A 485 5.20 40.98 2.52
CA GLU A 485 5.70 41.50 1.24
C GLU A 485 7.13 41.02 0.91
N LEU A 486 8.04 41.03 1.89
CA LEU A 486 9.43 40.63 1.67
C LEU A 486 9.53 39.13 1.33
N SER A 487 8.84 38.29 2.09
CA SER A 487 8.83 36.83 1.86
C SER A 487 8.26 36.48 0.49
N ILE A 488 7.18 37.14 0.08
CA ILE A 488 6.58 36.95 -1.25
C ILE A 488 7.58 37.34 -2.34
N LEU A 489 8.20 38.52 -2.25
CA LEU A 489 9.12 39.00 -3.28
C LEU A 489 10.39 38.14 -3.38
N LEU A 490 10.93 37.68 -2.26
CA LEU A 490 12.06 36.75 -2.24
C LEU A 490 11.70 35.39 -2.84
N TRP A 491 10.49 34.88 -2.57
CA TRP A 491 10.02 33.65 -3.19
C TRP A 491 9.87 33.80 -4.71
N VAL A 492 9.26 34.91 -5.18
CA VAL A 492 9.09 35.21 -6.60
C VAL A 492 10.44 35.32 -7.32
N GLU A 493 11.44 35.91 -6.67
CA GLU A 493 12.82 35.93 -7.18
C GLU A 493 13.36 34.51 -7.37
N GLN A 494 13.30 33.67 -6.32
CA GLN A 494 13.83 32.31 -6.36
C GLN A 494 13.14 31.47 -7.42
N TYR A 495 11.80 31.52 -7.46
CA TYR A 495 10.99 30.88 -8.49
C TYR A 495 11.38 31.36 -9.89
N GLY A 496 11.44 32.67 -10.10
CA GLY A 496 11.74 33.24 -11.41
C GLY A 496 13.15 32.89 -11.91
N ILE A 497 14.14 32.87 -11.02
CA ILE A 497 15.52 32.45 -11.35
C ILE A 497 15.53 30.98 -11.79
N ARG A 498 14.76 30.12 -11.10
CA ARG A 498 14.69 28.69 -11.39
C ARG A 498 14.02 28.42 -12.74
N GLU A 499 12.85 29.02 -12.98
CA GLU A 499 12.01 28.74 -14.14
C GLU A 499 12.45 29.49 -15.40
N TYR A 500 12.63 30.81 -15.33
CA TYR A 500 12.87 31.62 -16.52
C TYR A 500 14.36 31.76 -16.87
N ARG A 501 15.25 31.64 -15.87
CA ARG A 501 16.71 31.83 -15.98
C ARG A 501 17.14 33.17 -16.61
N ASP A 502 16.21 34.12 -16.75
CA ASP A 502 16.39 35.43 -17.35
C ASP A 502 16.03 36.52 -16.34
N VAL A 503 17.02 37.34 -15.98
CA VAL A 503 16.90 38.38 -14.97
C VAL A 503 15.86 39.44 -15.37
N ASP A 504 15.73 39.76 -16.65
CA ASP A 504 14.77 40.79 -17.09
C ASP A 504 13.32 40.34 -16.91
N THR A 505 13.04 39.06 -17.15
CA THR A 505 11.73 38.46 -16.90
C THR A 505 11.43 38.41 -15.39
N VAL A 506 12.39 38.02 -14.56
CA VAL A 506 12.23 38.02 -13.09
C VAL A 506 11.95 39.43 -12.57
N VAL A 507 12.67 40.44 -13.06
CA VAL A 507 12.46 41.84 -12.68
C VAL A 507 11.06 42.32 -13.07
N LYS A 508 10.54 41.94 -14.24
CA LYS A 508 9.16 42.26 -14.65
C LYS A 508 8.15 41.62 -13.71
N LEU A 509 8.32 40.33 -13.38
CA LEU A 509 7.44 39.61 -12.48
C LEU A 509 7.43 40.23 -11.08
N ILE A 510 8.60 40.56 -10.51
CA ILE A 510 8.72 41.26 -9.23
C ILE A 510 7.99 42.61 -9.25
N LYS A 511 8.19 43.42 -10.30
CA LYS A 511 7.50 44.72 -10.44
C LYS A 511 5.98 44.55 -10.53
N GLN A 512 5.53 43.51 -11.21
CA GLN A 512 4.12 43.21 -11.41
C GLN A 512 3.45 42.76 -10.11
N VAL A 513 4.06 41.79 -9.41
CA VAL A 513 3.61 41.33 -8.08
C VAL A 513 3.60 42.49 -7.08
N ALA A 514 4.68 43.28 -7.02
CA ALA A 514 4.74 44.43 -6.11
C ALA A 514 3.69 45.50 -6.43
N LYS A 515 3.40 45.74 -7.71
CA LYS A 515 2.35 46.68 -8.13
C LYS A 515 0.96 46.21 -7.71
N CYS A 516 0.63 44.93 -7.96
CA CYS A 516 -0.67 44.35 -7.60
C CYS A 516 -0.86 44.30 -6.08
N GLY A 517 0.14 43.86 -5.33
CA GLY A 517 0.11 43.82 -3.86
C GLY A 517 0.27 45.17 -3.17
N LYS A 518 0.61 46.24 -3.91
CA LYS A 518 0.99 47.55 -3.36
C LYS A 518 2.13 47.44 -2.33
N PHE A 519 3.08 46.55 -2.61
CA PHE A 519 4.22 46.25 -1.75
C PHE A 519 5.31 47.31 -1.87
N ASN A 520 6.00 47.56 -0.77
CA ASN A 520 7.18 48.40 -0.77
C ASN A 520 8.41 47.58 -1.18
N ILE A 521 8.94 47.85 -2.38
CA ILE A 521 10.11 47.15 -2.91
C ILE A 521 11.40 47.52 -2.16
N ASP A 522 11.42 48.59 -1.35
CA ASP A 522 12.62 49.02 -0.64
C ASP A 522 13.11 47.99 0.37
N SER A 523 12.20 47.26 1.02
CA SER A 523 12.56 46.16 1.94
C SER A 523 13.30 45.04 1.20
N PHE A 524 12.80 44.66 0.01
CA PHE A 524 13.44 43.71 -0.89
C PHE A 524 14.81 44.20 -1.40
N LYS A 525 14.91 45.46 -1.83
CA LYS A 525 16.17 46.05 -2.34
C LYS A 525 17.28 46.12 -1.30
N ASN A 526 16.91 46.23 -0.02
CA ASN A 526 17.85 46.30 1.10
C ASN A 526 18.17 44.92 1.69
N HIS A 527 17.57 43.86 1.17
CA HIS A 527 17.84 42.50 1.64
C HIS A 527 19.25 42.05 1.25
N ALA A 528 19.91 41.31 2.14
CA ALA A 528 21.24 40.76 1.89
C ALA A 528 21.10 39.49 1.05
N GLY A 529 21.14 39.61 -0.27
CA GLY A 529 21.10 38.47 -1.19
C GLY A 529 22.44 38.15 -1.86
N ASN A 530 22.44 37.09 -2.66
CA ASN A 530 23.58 36.62 -3.45
C ASN A 530 23.87 37.52 -4.67
N GLU A 531 24.85 37.17 -5.50
CA GLU A 531 25.22 37.95 -6.70
C GLU A 531 24.04 38.17 -7.66
N LYS A 532 23.18 37.16 -7.85
CA LYS A 532 21.97 37.27 -8.69
C LYS A 532 20.94 38.23 -8.10
N HIS A 533 20.75 38.21 -6.79
CA HIS A 533 19.90 39.19 -6.11
C HIS A 533 20.40 40.61 -6.31
N GLN A 534 21.72 40.83 -6.21
CA GLN A 534 22.31 42.15 -6.47
C GLN A 534 22.10 42.62 -7.91
N GLU A 535 22.18 41.71 -8.89
CA GLU A 535 21.86 42.00 -10.29
C GLU A 535 20.39 42.40 -10.48
N ILE A 536 19.46 41.65 -9.88
CA ILE A 536 18.02 41.96 -9.89
C ILE A 536 17.76 43.32 -9.24
N VAL A 537 18.35 43.58 -8.08
CA VAL A 537 18.23 44.84 -7.35
C VAL A 537 18.77 46.02 -8.17
N GLN A 538 19.88 45.84 -8.90
CA GLN A 538 20.40 46.88 -9.81
C GLN A 538 19.42 47.21 -10.94
N LYS A 539 18.73 46.22 -11.51
CA LYS A 539 17.71 46.45 -12.56
C LYS A 539 16.35 46.95 -12.02
N LEU A 540 16.11 46.82 -10.72
CA LEU A 540 14.94 47.36 -10.03
C LEU A 540 15.12 48.81 -9.56
N LYS A 541 16.36 49.30 -9.49
CA LYS A 541 16.69 50.72 -9.29
C LYS A 541 16.48 51.48 -10.60
#